data_AF-A0A7S4UU88-F1
#
_entry.id   AF-A0A7S4UU88-F1
#
_cell.length_a   1.000
_cell.length_b   1.000
_cell.length_c   1.000
_cell.angle_alpha   90.00
_cell.angle_beta   90.00
_cell.angle_gamma   90.00
#
_symmetry.space_group_name_H-M   'P 1'
#
loop_
_entity.id
_entity.type
_entity.pdbx_description
1 polymer ?
#
loop_
_entity_poly.entity_id
_entity_poly.type
_entity_poly.pdbx_seq_one_letter_code
_entity_poly.pdbx_strand_id
1 'polypeptide(L)'
;EAIKKDKYPEIAARVIGHLSDKYISARDEIEHEVETMKDFFRSQKDMPGKTKADVLKEIWEELPKYTEKPLPPLDEEVLAQLSEVPANVPGQWNHSWGTADKLYKSEAIDAFGLKYLLGVFETQEEAQKAFADWNAEYEKARVEMKSEMEQWGKQEQARMDRDTSGQERIKKVLEEARR
;
A
#
# COMPACT_ATOMS: atom_id res chain seq x y z
N GLU A 1 -43.03 -44.54 31.86
CA GLU A 1 -42.41 -43.94 30.65
C GLU A 1 -42.84 -42.49 30.33
N ALA A 2 -44.01 -42.02 30.79
CA ALA A 2 -44.51 -40.66 30.49
C ALA A 2 -43.64 -39.49 31.03
N ILE A 3 -42.99 -39.65 32.19
CA ILE A 3 -42.22 -38.58 32.87
C ILE A 3 -40.97 -38.14 32.09
N LYS A 4 -40.46 -38.96 31.16
CA LYS A 4 -39.27 -38.64 30.35
C LYS A 4 -39.58 -37.82 29.09
N LYS A 5 -40.83 -37.86 28.58
CA LYS A 5 -41.23 -37.13 27.36
C LYS A 5 -41.51 -35.65 27.62
N ASP A 6 -42.11 -35.30 28.76
CA ASP A 6 -42.47 -33.91 29.09
C ASP A 6 -41.27 -33.01 29.42
N LYS A 7 -40.14 -33.61 29.85
CA LYS A 7 -38.91 -32.85 30.13
C LYS A 7 -38.03 -32.65 28.89
N TYR A 8 -38.31 -33.35 27.79
CA TYR A 8 -37.50 -33.28 26.58
C TYR A 8 -37.50 -31.89 25.93
N PRO A 9 -38.66 -31.19 25.82
CA PRO A 9 -38.72 -29.82 25.33
C PRO A 9 -38.00 -28.81 26.23
N GLU A 10 -38.09 -28.95 27.56
CA GLU A 10 -37.37 -28.09 28.51
C GLU A 10 -35.86 -28.31 28.46
N ILE A 11 -35.42 -29.56 28.36
CA ILE A 11 -33.99 -29.90 28.22
C ILE A 11 -33.47 -29.36 26.89
N ALA A 12 -34.22 -29.53 25.80
CA ALA A 12 -33.87 -28.98 24.49
C ALA A 12 -33.79 -27.44 24.52
N ALA A 13 -34.76 -26.76 25.15
CA ALA A 13 -34.76 -25.31 25.30
C ALA A 13 -33.55 -24.82 26.12
N ARG A 14 -33.19 -25.51 27.21
CA ARG A 14 -31.98 -25.21 28.00
C ARG A 14 -30.69 -25.42 27.21
N VAL A 15 -30.60 -26.49 26.43
CA VAL A 15 -29.43 -26.76 25.59
C VAL A 15 -29.31 -25.70 24.50
N ILE A 16 -30.41 -25.32 23.86
CA ILE A 16 -30.44 -24.23 22.87
C ILE A 16 -30.02 -22.91 23.51
N GLY A 17 -30.59 -22.55 24.67
CA GLY A 17 -30.21 -21.34 25.40
C GLY A 17 -28.72 -21.31 25.73
N HIS A 18 -28.19 -22.40 26.28
CA HIS A 18 -26.76 -22.52 26.57
C HIS A 18 -25.86 -22.42 25.33
N LEU A 19 -26.27 -23.02 24.20
CA LEU A 19 -25.54 -22.91 22.94
C LEU A 19 -25.60 -21.50 22.37
N SER A 20 -26.76 -20.84 22.44
CA SER A 20 -26.93 -19.45 22.02
C SER A 20 -26.11 -18.50 22.88
N ASP A 21 -26.14 -18.63 24.19
CA ASP A 21 -25.37 -17.81 25.12
C ASP A 21 -23.86 -17.97 24.85
N LYS A 22 -23.38 -19.21 24.73
CA LYS A 22 -21.97 -19.48 24.40
C LYS A 22 -21.57 -18.89 23.06
N TYR A 23 -22.42 -19.02 22.04
CA TYR A 23 -22.14 -18.46 20.72
C TYR A 23 -22.07 -16.93 20.77
N ILE A 24 -23.04 -16.29 21.42
CA ILE A 24 -23.08 -14.83 21.54
C ILE A 24 -21.86 -14.33 22.33
N SER A 25 -21.55 -14.93 23.48
CA SER A 25 -20.38 -14.53 24.26
C SER A 25 -19.08 -14.70 23.49
N ALA A 26 -18.89 -15.82 22.78
CA ALA A 26 -17.70 -16.03 21.96
C ALA A 26 -17.61 -15.04 20.79
N ARG A 27 -18.74 -14.72 20.15
CA ARG A 27 -18.78 -13.70 19.10
C ARG A 27 -18.37 -12.33 19.65
N ASP A 28 -18.97 -11.91 20.76
CA ASP A 28 -18.73 -10.60 21.34
C ASP A 28 -17.28 -10.46 21.84
N GLU A 29 -16.69 -11.54 22.38
CA GLU A 29 -15.27 -11.59 22.76
C GLU A 29 -14.36 -11.42 21.53
N ILE A 30 -14.61 -12.15 20.45
CA ILE A 30 -13.84 -12.03 19.21
C ILE A 30 -14.00 -10.64 18.59
N GLU A 31 -15.22 -10.09 18.53
CA GLU A 31 -15.46 -8.74 18.00
C GLU A 31 -14.70 -7.69 18.82
N HIS A 32 -14.69 -7.81 20.15
CA HIS A 32 -13.93 -6.93 21.02
C HIS A 32 -12.40 -7.03 20.79
N GLU A 33 -11.86 -8.25 20.65
CA GLU A 33 -10.45 -8.45 20.34
C GLU A 33 -10.06 -7.86 18.98
N VAL A 34 -10.92 -8.04 17.97
CA VAL A 34 -10.72 -7.48 16.63
C VAL A 34 -10.67 -5.95 16.68
N GLU A 35 -11.64 -5.30 17.36
CA GLU A 35 -11.63 -3.84 17.48
C GLU A 35 -10.44 -3.33 18.31
N THR A 36 -10.05 -4.04 19.37
CA THR A 36 -8.84 -3.71 20.15
C THR A 36 -7.59 -3.74 19.26
N MET A 37 -7.48 -4.73 18.39
CA MET A 37 -6.36 -4.84 17.45
C MET A 37 -6.39 -3.72 16.40
N LYS A 38 -7.56 -3.41 15.83
CA LYS A 38 -7.71 -2.30 14.89
C LYS A 38 -7.34 -0.97 15.52
N ASP A 39 -7.75 -0.74 16.77
CA ASP A 39 -7.41 0.48 17.52
C ASP A 39 -5.90 0.57 17.78
N PHE A 40 -5.25 -0.55 18.09
CA PHE A 40 -3.79 -0.60 18.15
C PHE A 40 -3.15 -0.17 16.83
N PHE A 41 -3.59 -0.70 15.68
CA PHE A 41 -3.06 -0.28 14.38
C PHE A 41 -3.36 1.19 14.06
N ARG A 42 -4.56 1.70 14.37
CA ARG A 42 -4.93 3.12 14.22
C ARG A 42 -4.09 4.05 15.11
N SER A 43 -3.64 3.55 16.27
CA SER A 43 -2.82 4.34 17.20
C SER A 43 -1.38 4.54 16.74
N GLN A 44 -0.90 3.76 15.77
CA GLN A 44 0.45 3.87 15.23
C GLN A 44 0.59 5.18 14.45
N LYS A 45 1.46 6.07 14.93
CA LYS A 45 1.69 7.37 14.31
C LYS A 45 3.01 7.38 13.57
N ASP A 46 2.99 7.87 12.34
CA ASP A 46 4.20 8.16 11.58
C ASP A 46 5.09 9.17 12.36
N MET A 47 6.40 8.95 12.38
CA MET A 47 7.38 9.77 13.09
C MET A 47 8.41 10.34 12.10
N PRO A 48 7.98 11.22 11.16
CA PRO A 48 8.83 11.67 10.07
C PRO A 48 10.07 12.39 10.59
N GLY A 49 11.23 11.94 10.14
CA GLY A 49 12.52 12.55 10.47
C GLY A 49 13.06 12.26 11.87
N LYS A 50 12.33 11.50 12.70
CA LYS A 50 12.86 11.05 14.00
C LYS A 50 13.74 9.83 13.83
N THR A 51 14.70 9.67 14.73
CA THR A 51 15.58 8.50 14.83
C THR A 51 15.16 7.62 16.01
N LYS A 52 15.64 6.37 16.05
CA LYS A 52 15.40 5.50 17.21
C LYS A 52 16.01 6.08 18.49
N ALA A 53 17.09 6.86 18.38
CA ALA A 53 17.67 7.57 19.52
C ALA A 53 16.71 8.62 20.10
N ASP A 54 15.98 9.34 19.24
CA ASP A 54 15.00 10.34 19.69
C ASP A 54 13.83 9.66 20.42
N VAL A 55 13.33 8.56 19.85
CA VAL A 55 12.27 7.76 20.51
C VAL A 55 12.75 7.19 21.85
N LEU A 56 13.99 6.71 21.92
CA LEU A 56 14.55 6.20 23.16
C LEU A 56 14.65 7.28 24.24
N LYS A 57 15.05 8.51 23.88
CA LYS A 57 15.09 9.64 24.80
C LYS A 57 13.69 9.99 25.32
N GLU A 58 12.70 10.06 24.42
CA GLU A 58 11.29 10.31 24.81
C GLU A 58 10.77 9.24 25.78
N ILE A 59 11.05 7.96 25.50
CA ILE A 59 10.70 6.86 26.42
C ILE A 59 11.40 7.07 27.77
N TRP A 60 12.68 7.43 27.77
CA TRP A 60 13.49 7.59 29.00
C TRP A 60 13.06 8.79 29.86
N GLU A 61 12.47 9.83 29.25
CA GLU A 61 11.89 10.98 29.96
C GLU A 61 10.53 10.65 30.60
N GLU A 62 9.75 9.77 29.98
CA GLU A 62 8.44 9.34 30.47
C GLU A 62 8.52 8.22 31.52
N LEU A 63 9.52 7.33 31.39
CA LEU A 63 9.69 6.15 32.24
C LEU A 63 9.74 6.45 33.76
N PRO A 64 10.34 7.56 34.25
CA PRO A 64 10.32 7.93 35.67
C PRO A 64 8.92 8.07 36.27
N LYS A 65 7.89 8.33 35.46
CA LYS A 65 6.49 8.40 35.94
C LYS A 65 5.94 7.04 36.35
N TYR A 66 6.54 5.96 35.84
CA TYR A 66 6.11 4.58 36.04
C TYR A 66 7.12 3.75 36.85
N THR A 67 8.28 4.32 37.20
CA THR A 67 9.34 3.61 37.93
C THR A 67 9.71 4.35 39.21
N GLU A 68 9.70 3.64 40.34
CA GLU A 68 10.08 4.20 41.64
C GLU A 68 11.59 4.46 41.79
N LYS A 69 12.42 3.87 40.92
CA LYS A 69 13.88 3.96 40.97
C LYS A 69 14.38 5.02 39.97
N PRO A 70 15.41 5.80 40.35
CA PRO A 70 16.04 6.74 39.42
C PRO A 70 16.71 5.95 38.29
N LEU A 71 16.50 6.42 37.07
CA LEU A 71 17.04 5.76 35.88
C LEU A 71 18.51 6.12 35.68
N PRO A 72 19.33 5.15 35.25
CA PRO A 72 20.69 5.45 34.84
C PRO A 72 20.68 6.39 33.61
N PRO A 73 21.78 7.13 33.37
CA PRO A 73 21.91 7.90 32.14
C PRO A 73 21.93 6.97 30.93
N LEU A 74 21.43 7.46 29.80
CA LEU A 74 21.52 6.76 28.52
C LEU A 74 22.97 6.70 28.05
N ASP A 75 23.38 5.54 27.54
CA ASP A 75 24.71 5.32 26.98
C ASP A 75 24.86 6.09 25.64
N GLU A 76 25.91 6.92 25.56
CA GLU A 76 26.20 7.75 24.39
C GLU A 76 26.58 6.90 23.16
N GLU A 77 27.26 5.77 23.35
CA GLU A 77 27.61 4.88 22.23
C GLU A 77 26.36 4.24 21.62
N VAL A 78 25.41 3.84 22.47
CA VAL A 78 24.13 3.26 22.03
C VAL A 78 23.25 4.32 21.37
N LEU A 79 23.21 5.54 21.91
CA LEU A 79 22.49 6.64 21.27
C LEU A 79 23.07 7.02 19.91
N ALA A 80 24.40 6.97 19.75
CA ALA A 80 25.05 7.22 18.46
C ALA A 80 24.68 6.15 17.42
N GLN A 81 24.62 4.87 17.80
CA GLN A 81 24.18 3.81 16.89
C GLN A 81 22.69 3.94 16.51
N LEU A 82 21.85 4.33 17.46
CA LEU A 82 20.40 4.46 17.25
C LEU A 82 20.01 5.74 16.49
N SER A 83 20.87 6.75 16.44
CA SER A 83 20.62 7.98 15.66
C SER A 83 20.80 7.76 14.16
N GLU A 84 21.58 6.76 13.75
CA GLU A 84 21.71 6.36 12.34
C GLU A 84 20.45 5.67 11.81
N VAL A 85 19.59 5.17 12.71
CA VAL A 85 18.41 4.40 12.33
C VAL A 85 17.16 5.27 12.43
N PRO A 86 16.38 5.42 11.34
CA PRO A 86 15.11 6.13 11.40
C PRO A 86 14.15 5.42 12.37
N ALA A 87 13.33 6.21 13.08
CA ALA A 87 12.34 5.74 14.03
C ALA A 87 11.33 4.80 13.36
N ASN A 88 10.93 5.16 12.14
CA ASN A 88 10.07 4.35 11.31
C ASN A 88 10.43 4.49 9.83
N VAL A 89 10.15 3.43 9.06
CA VAL A 89 10.28 3.45 7.60
C VAL A 89 8.96 3.96 7.00
N PRO A 90 8.97 4.83 5.97
CA PRO A 90 7.76 5.27 5.31
C PRO A 90 6.90 4.09 4.83
N GLY A 91 5.62 4.07 5.22
CA GLY A 91 4.70 2.98 4.90
C GLY A 91 4.86 1.71 5.75
N GLN A 92 5.78 1.69 6.72
CA GLN A 92 5.88 0.58 7.69
C GLN A 92 4.70 0.57 8.67
N TRP A 93 4.25 1.77 9.04
CA TRP A 93 3.09 1.98 9.91
C TRP A 93 1.97 2.55 9.04
N ASN A 94 0.71 2.30 9.44
CA ASN A 94 -0.49 2.66 8.69
C ASN A 94 -0.75 1.76 7.45
N HIS A 95 -0.80 0.43 7.66
CA HIS A 95 -1.25 -0.49 6.61
C HIS A 95 -2.75 -0.76 6.71
N SER A 96 -3.46 -0.64 5.58
CA SER A 96 -4.91 -0.88 5.50
C SER A 96 -5.34 -2.27 5.99
N TRP A 97 -4.42 -3.24 5.97
CA TRP A 97 -4.63 -4.60 6.48
C TRP A 97 -4.87 -4.70 7.99
N GLY A 98 -4.47 -3.67 8.76
CA GLY A 98 -4.54 -3.71 10.23
C GLY A 98 -5.83 -3.10 10.76
N THR A 99 -6.53 -2.36 9.91
CA THR A 99 -7.59 -1.43 10.30
C THR A 99 -8.91 -1.74 9.61
N ALA A 100 -8.89 -2.31 8.40
CA ALA A 100 -10.09 -2.55 7.60
C ALA A 100 -10.55 -4.01 7.59
N ASP A 101 -11.87 -4.21 7.68
CA ASP A 101 -12.52 -5.51 7.49
C ASP A 101 -12.51 -5.99 6.03
N LYS A 102 -12.48 -5.03 5.10
CA LYS A 102 -12.52 -5.29 3.67
C LYS A 102 -11.56 -4.35 2.96
N LEU A 103 -10.82 -4.90 2.00
CA LEU A 103 -9.86 -4.17 1.21
C LEU A 103 -10.27 -4.15 -0.27
N TYR A 104 -9.93 -3.05 -0.93
CA TYR A 104 -10.17 -2.81 -2.34
C TYR A 104 -8.84 -2.71 -3.07
N LYS A 105 -8.65 -3.60 -4.04
CA LYS A 105 -7.47 -3.62 -4.89
C LYS A 105 -7.70 -2.71 -6.09
N SER A 106 -6.82 -1.75 -6.30
CA SER A 106 -6.79 -0.95 -7.53
C SER A 106 -5.70 -1.50 -8.46
N GLU A 107 -6.09 -1.94 -9.65
CA GLU A 107 -5.16 -2.45 -10.66
C GLU A 107 -5.39 -1.74 -12.00
N ALA A 108 -4.30 -1.42 -12.68
CA ALA A 108 -4.31 -0.92 -14.05
C ALA A 108 -3.80 -1.98 -15.01
N ILE A 109 -4.32 -1.97 -16.23
CA ILE A 109 -3.88 -2.85 -17.31
C ILE A 109 -3.45 -1.95 -18.46
N ASP A 110 -2.21 -2.10 -18.93
CA ASP A 110 -1.75 -1.34 -20.08
C ASP A 110 -2.30 -1.89 -21.41
N ALA A 111 -2.01 -1.19 -22.50
CA ALA A 111 -2.42 -1.60 -23.85
C ALA A 111 -1.83 -2.94 -24.33
N PHE A 112 -0.79 -3.45 -23.66
CA PHE A 112 -0.14 -4.73 -23.96
C PHE A 112 -0.60 -5.87 -23.04
N GLY A 113 -1.52 -5.59 -22.12
CA GLY A 113 -2.07 -6.56 -21.18
C GLY A 113 -1.25 -6.76 -19.90
N LEU A 114 -0.22 -5.95 -19.65
CA LEU A 114 0.54 -5.97 -18.40
C LEU A 114 -0.29 -5.34 -17.27
N LYS A 115 -0.31 -6.02 -16.13
CA LYS A 115 -1.07 -5.61 -14.94
C LYS A 115 -0.18 -4.91 -13.93
N TYR A 116 -0.60 -3.74 -13.49
CA TYR A 116 0.07 -2.91 -12.49
C TYR A 116 -0.81 -2.80 -11.25
N LEU A 117 -0.29 -3.24 -10.09
CA LEU A 117 -0.95 -3.02 -8.82
C LEU A 117 -0.71 -1.57 -8.39
N LEU A 118 -1.77 -0.77 -8.35
CA LEU A 118 -1.69 0.63 -7.95
C LEU A 118 -1.71 0.76 -6.42
N GLY A 119 -2.44 -0.13 -5.75
CA GLY A 119 -2.50 -0.17 -4.30
C GLY A 119 -3.66 -1.02 -3.77
N VAL A 120 -3.68 -1.16 -2.45
CA VAL A 120 -4.75 -1.82 -1.70
C VAL A 120 -5.26 -0.81 -0.67
N PHE A 121 -6.57 -0.52 -0.72
CA PHE A 121 -7.20 0.58 0.00
C PHE A 121 -8.35 0.08 0.88
N GLU A 122 -8.75 0.87 1.86
CA GLU A 122 -9.87 0.54 2.74
C GLU A 122 -11.22 0.84 2.06
N THR A 123 -11.25 1.86 1.20
CA THR A 123 -12.47 2.32 0.54
C THR A 123 -12.42 2.14 -0.98
N GLN A 124 -13.59 2.00 -1.60
CA GLN A 124 -13.72 1.96 -3.06
C GLN A 124 -13.34 3.29 -3.69
N GLU A 125 -13.66 4.40 -3.02
CA GLU A 125 -13.42 5.75 -3.51
C GLU A 125 -11.92 6.04 -3.63
N GLU A 126 -11.11 5.65 -2.63
CA GLU A 126 -9.66 5.76 -2.70
C GLU A 126 -9.07 4.88 -3.81
N ALA A 127 -9.55 3.65 -3.95
CA ALA A 127 -9.10 2.76 -5.02
C ALA A 127 -9.43 3.31 -6.42
N GLN A 128 -10.62 3.90 -6.60
CA GLN A 128 -11.04 4.55 -7.84
C GLN A 128 -10.23 5.82 -8.10
N LYS A 129 -9.98 6.63 -7.07
CA LYS A 129 -9.16 7.83 -7.18
C LYS A 129 -7.74 7.48 -7.59
N ALA A 130 -7.13 6.46 -6.98
CA ALA A 130 -5.79 5.98 -7.35
C ALA A 130 -5.73 5.53 -8.82
N PHE A 131 -6.77 4.85 -9.30
CA PHE A 131 -6.88 4.47 -10.70
C PHE A 131 -7.02 5.69 -11.63
N ALA A 132 -7.86 6.66 -11.27
CA ALA A 132 -8.08 7.87 -12.05
C ALA A 132 -6.81 8.73 -12.14
N ASP A 133 -6.09 8.89 -11.01
CA ASP A 133 -4.83 9.62 -10.93
C ASP A 133 -3.77 8.95 -11.82
N TRP A 134 -3.60 7.62 -11.71
CA TRP A 134 -2.69 6.85 -12.56
C TRP A 134 -3.05 6.94 -14.05
N ASN A 135 -4.34 6.82 -14.39
CA ASN A 135 -4.77 6.87 -15.79
C ASN A 135 -4.57 8.26 -16.40
N ALA A 136 -4.75 9.32 -15.62
CA ALA A 136 -4.46 10.68 -16.06
C ALA A 136 -2.97 10.88 -16.34
N GLU A 137 -2.08 10.32 -15.53
CA GLU A 137 -0.63 10.34 -15.78
C GLU A 137 -0.26 9.51 -17.01
N TYR A 138 -0.86 8.32 -17.15
CA TYR A 138 -0.63 7.43 -18.29
C TYR A 138 -1.03 8.09 -19.62
N GLU A 139 -2.20 8.73 -19.69
CA GLU A 139 -2.65 9.43 -20.89
C GLU A 139 -1.76 10.65 -21.21
N LYS A 140 -1.33 11.42 -20.19
CA LYS A 140 -0.36 12.50 -20.40
C LYS A 140 0.95 11.98 -20.99
N ALA A 141 1.52 10.92 -20.39
CA ALA A 141 2.76 10.31 -20.87
C ALA A 141 2.63 9.80 -22.31
N ARG A 142 1.47 9.25 -22.70
CA ARG A 142 1.22 8.83 -24.09
C ARG A 142 1.16 10.00 -25.06
N VAL A 143 0.52 11.10 -24.67
CA VAL A 143 0.45 12.32 -25.51
C VAL A 143 1.85 12.92 -25.68
N GLU A 144 2.62 13.01 -24.61
CA GLU A 144 4.00 13.49 -24.63
C GLU A 144 4.88 12.60 -25.52
N MET A 145 4.87 11.27 -25.32
CA MET A 145 5.62 10.32 -26.15
C MET A 145 5.25 10.43 -27.63
N LYS A 146 3.96 10.59 -27.96
CA LYS A 146 3.52 10.78 -29.35
C LYS A 146 4.07 12.09 -29.93
N SER A 147 4.03 13.17 -29.15
CA SER A 147 4.55 14.47 -29.60
C SER A 147 6.07 14.46 -29.79
N GLU A 148 6.82 13.79 -28.91
CA GLU A 148 8.26 13.59 -29.04
C GLU A 148 8.59 12.73 -30.26
N MET A 149 7.83 11.67 -30.51
CA MET A 149 8.00 10.81 -31.69
C MET A 149 7.70 11.56 -33.01
N GLU A 150 6.68 12.40 -33.03
CA GLU A 150 6.38 13.26 -34.19
C GLU A 150 7.48 14.31 -34.42
N GLN A 151 8.03 14.90 -33.34
CA GLN A 151 9.16 15.83 -33.44
C GLN A 151 10.42 15.12 -33.94
N TRP A 152 10.73 13.94 -33.40
CA TRP A 152 11.84 13.12 -33.85
C TRP A 152 11.68 12.72 -35.32
N GLY A 153 10.50 12.29 -35.75
CA GLY A 153 10.20 11.96 -37.14
C GLY A 153 10.38 13.16 -38.09
N LYS A 154 9.98 14.37 -37.66
CA LYS A 154 10.22 15.59 -38.44
C LYS A 154 11.71 15.95 -38.50
N GLN A 155 12.46 15.79 -37.41
CA GLN A 155 13.91 16.02 -37.41
C GLN A 155 14.65 15.01 -38.29
N GLU A 156 14.26 13.74 -38.23
CA GLU A 156 14.86 12.67 -39.02
C GLU A 156 14.53 12.84 -40.51
N GLN A 157 13.29 13.17 -40.86
CA GLN A 157 12.91 13.52 -42.23
C GLN A 157 13.68 14.73 -42.73
N ALA A 158 13.79 15.80 -41.92
CA ALA A 158 14.59 16.97 -42.27
C ALA A 158 16.10 16.66 -42.42
N ARG A 159 16.62 15.68 -41.67
CA ARG A 159 18.00 15.18 -41.84
C ARG A 159 18.15 14.44 -43.18
N MET A 160 17.21 13.57 -43.52
CA MET A 160 17.19 12.83 -44.78
C MET A 160 17.01 13.74 -46.00
N ASP A 161 16.18 14.79 -45.88
CA ASP A 161 15.96 15.77 -46.94
C ASP A 161 17.18 16.70 -47.15
N ARG A 162 17.97 16.95 -46.08
CA ARG A 162 19.24 17.68 -46.18
C ARG A 162 20.39 16.85 -46.74
N ASP A 163 20.34 15.52 -46.62
CA ASP A 163 21.33 14.61 -47.21
C ASP A 163 20.98 14.25 -48.66
N THR A 164 21.01 15.26 -49.54
CA THR A 164 20.82 15.11 -51.00
C THR A 164 21.86 14.16 -51.63
N SER A 165 23.02 13.99 -50.98
CA SER A 165 24.11 13.12 -51.45
C SER A 165 23.75 11.62 -51.45
N GLY A 166 22.90 11.20 -50.52
CA GLY A 166 22.43 9.80 -50.41
C GLY A 166 21.37 9.49 -51.47
N GLN A 167 20.43 10.41 -51.67
CA GLN A 167 19.41 10.29 -52.71
C GLN A 167 20.01 10.31 -54.12
N GLU A 168 20.99 11.18 -54.36
CA GLU A 168 21.70 11.23 -55.65
C GLU A 168 22.53 9.97 -55.92
N ARG A 169 23.18 9.38 -54.90
CA ARG A 169 23.91 8.10 -55.04
C ARG A 169 22.99 6.93 -55.36
N ILE A 170 21.85 6.83 -54.67
CA ILE A 170 20.87 5.77 -54.93
C ILE A 170 20.26 5.93 -56.32
N LYS A 171 19.95 7.16 -56.73
CA LYS A 171 19.42 7.45 -58.06
C LYS A 171 20.41 7.10 -59.16
N LYS A 172 21.70 7.41 -58.96
CA LYS A 172 22.78 7.07 -59.90
C LYS A 172 22.96 5.56 -60.06
N VAL A 173 22.93 4.79 -58.95
CA VAL A 173 23.01 3.32 -58.99
C VAL A 173 21.78 2.70 -59.68
N LEU A 174 20.59 3.26 -59.46
CA LEU A 174 19.36 2.81 -60.13
C LEU A 174 19.34 3.13 -61.63
N GLU A 175 19.89 4.27 -62.04
CA GLU A 175 20.04 4.62 -63.46
C GLU A 175 21.09 3.76 -64.17
N GLU A 176 22.20 3.44 -63.49
CA GLU A 176 23.22 2.52 -64.00
C GLU A 176 22.71 1.07 -64.12
N ALA A 177 21.85 0.62 -63.21
CA ALA A 177 21.23 -0.71 -63.27
C ALA A 177 20.10 -0.85 -64.31
N ARG A 178 19.60 0.28 -64.85
CA ARG A 178 18.52 0.31 -65.85
C ARG A 178 19.03 0.43 -67.30
N ARG A 179 20.34 0.66 -67.48
CA ARG A 179 21.04 0.56 -68.77
C ARG A 179 21.53 -0.87 -69.00
#